data_AF-X1DXN5-F1
#
_entry.id   AF-X1DXN5-F1
#
_cell.length_a   1.000
_cell.length_b   1.000
_cell.length_c   1.000
_cell.angle_alpha   90.00
_cell.angle_beta   90.00
_cell.angle_gamma   90.00
#
_symmetry.space_group_name_H-M   'P 1'
#
loop_
_entity.id
_entity.type
_entity.pdbx_description
1 polymer ?
#
loop_
_entity_poly.entity_id
_entity_poly.type
_entity_poly.pdbx_seq_one_letter_code
_entity_poly.pdbx_strand_id
1 'polypeptide(L)'
;MAKGKNDLILRDRLQFTFDANGSVATLYGRVDLSDYVSIPKSEGLKIKEIRFQLRDPATVNTGVFRALLTNVSTATGVPPSIKMYSTTTAYETAQDVGVGSPNVINCVEIRQEQDTDAFLYTDYVEYSTPTLHPES
;
A
#
# COMPACT_ATOMS: atom_id res chain seq x y z
N MET A 1 8.78 -16.02 5.79
CA MET A 1 9.87 -16.98 5.54
C MET A 1 9.67 -17.48 4.12
N ALA A 2 10.68 -17.37 3.24
CA ALA A 2 10.67 -17.92 1.89
C ALA A 2 10.28 -19.41 1.94
N LYS A 3 9.23 -19.82 1.23
CA LYS A 3 8.70 -21.20 1.28
C LYS A 3 9.43 -22.10 0.27
N GLY A 4 10.02 -21.53 -0.78
CA GLY A 4 10.90 -22.20 -1.75
C GLY A 4 12.36 -21.74 -1.67
N LYS A 5 13.30 -22.62 -2.07
CA LYS A 5 14.76 -22.34 -2.12
C LYS A 5 15.15 -21.14 -3.00
N ASN A 6 14.24 -20.65 -3.86
CA ASN A 6 14.46 -19.57 -4.81
C ASN A 6 13.58 -18.33 -4.55
N ASP A 7 12.83 -18.28 -3.44
CA ASP A 7 12.02 -17.10 -3.12
C ASP A 7 12.93 -15.96 -2.64
N LEU A 8 12.94 -14.85 -3.38
CA LEU A 8 13.65 -13.64 -3.01
C LEU A 8 12.72 -12.68 -2.26
N ILE A 9 13.15 -12.19 -1.09
CA ILE A 9 12.42 -11.17 -0.33
C ILE A 9 13.09 -9.82 -0.56
N LEU A 10 12.45 -8.98 -1.37
CA LEU A 10 12.84 -7.58 -1.56
C LEU A 10 12.15 -6.71 -0.52
N ARG A 11 12.89 -5.75 0.07
CA ARG A 11 12.37 -4.81 1.07
C ARG A 11 12.87 -3.43 0.74
N ASP A 12 11.96 -2.48 0.63
CA ASP A 12 12.26 -1.07 0.53
C ASP A 12 11.59 -0.30 1.69
N ARG A 13 12.13 0.86 2.04
CA ARG A 13 11.58 1.76 3.06
C ARG A 13 11.42 3.15 2.48
N LEU A 14 10.17 3.55 2.30
CA LEU A 14 9.80 4.93 2.05
C LEU A 14 9.46 5.63 3.38
N GLN A 15 10.05 6.80 3.62
CA GLN A 15 9.74 7.65 4.77
C GLN A 15 9.34 9.04 4.27
N PHE A 16 8.28 9.59 4.86
CA PHE A 16 7.74 10.89 4.51
C PHE A 16 7.25 11.62 5.75
N THR A 17 7.00 12.92 5.61
CA THR A 17 6.50 13.80 6.66
C THR A 17 5.25 14.48 6.16
N PHE A 18 4.20 14.52 6.99
CA PHE A 18 2.98 15.25 6.68
C PHE A 18 3.23 16.75 6.73
N ASP A 19 2.57 17.50 5.85
CA ASP A 19 2.55 18.96 5.94
C ASP A 19 1.65 19.43 7.10
N ALA A 20 1.57 20.76 7.32
CA ALA A 20 0.73 21.34 8.38
C ALA A 20 -0.77 21.03 8.21
N ASN A 21 -1.20 20.62 7.02
CA ASN A 21 -2.58 20.25 6.71
C ASN A 21 -2.80 18.73 6.82
N GLY A 22 -1.81 17.96 7.27
CA GLY A 22 -1.89 16.50 7.39
C GLY A 22 -1.93 15.78 6.05
N SER A 23 -1.61 16.45 4.95
CA SER A 23 -1.65 15.91 3.59
C SER A 23 -0.25 15.70 3.04
N VAL A 24 -0.13 14.78 2.10
CA VAL A 24 1.10 14.54 1.33
C VAL A 24 0.68 14.31 -0.12
N ALA A 25 1.44 14.91 -1.04
CA ALA A 25 1.31 14.57 -2.46
C ALA A 25 1.60 13.08 -2.68
N THR A 26 1.23 12.56 -3.85
CA THR A 26 1.48 11.16 -4.13
C THR A 26 2.98 10.88 -4.21
N LEU A 27 3.45 9.93 -3.41
CA LEU A 27 4.86 9.55 -3.32
C LEU A 27 5.09 8.15 -3.87
N TYR A 28 6.24 7.97 -4.52
CA TYR A 28 6.60 6.70 -5.16
C TYR A 28 7.95 6.21 -4.65
N GLY A 29 7.97 4.96 -4.19
CA GLY A 29 9.18 4.13 -4.21
C GLY A 29 9.28 3.45 -5.57
N ARG A 30 10.51 3.22 -6.05
CA ARG A 30 10.74 2.43 -7.28
C ARG A 30 11.58 1.21 -6.92
N VAL A 31 11.06 0.04 -7.25
CA VAL A 31 11.80 -1.22 -7.18
C VAL A 31 12.19 -1.57 -8.61
N ASP A 32 13.49 -1.51 -8.90
CA ASP A 32 13.99 -1.94 -10.21
C ASP A 32 14.09 -3.47 -10.23
N LEU A 33 13.47 -4.08 -11.25
CA LEU A 33 13.46 -5.52 -11.45
C LEU A 33 14.17 -5.92 -12.76
N SER A 34 14.87 -4.99 -13.43
CA SER A 34 15.55 -5.23 -14.71
C SER A 34 16.48 -6.45 -14.67
N ASP A 35 17.21 -6.62 -13.58
CA ASP A 35 18.19 -7.68 -13.39
C ASP A 35 17.54 -9.06 -13.19
N TYR A 36 16.24 -9.08 -12.89
CA TYR A 36 15.44 -10.28 -12.66
C TYR A 36 14.53 -10.64 -13.84
N VAL A 37 14.73 -9.99 -14.99
CA VAL A 37 14.03 -10.28 -16.24
C VAL A 37 15.04 -10.67 -17.31
N SER A 38 14.84 -11.83 -17.93
CA SER A 38 15.61 -12.29 -19.08
C SER A 38 14.79 -12.10 -20.35
N ILE A 39 15.06 -11.03 -21.09
CA ILE A 39 14.44 -10.76 -22.39
C ILE A 39 14.68 -11.92 -23.39
N PRO A 40 15.91 -12.48 -23.52
CA PRO A 40 16.16 -13.55 -24.49
C PRO A 40 15.40 -14.84 -24.20
N LYS A 41 15.09 -15.11 -22.92
CA LYS A 41 14.37 -16.32 -22.49
C LYS A 41 12.88 -16.09 -22.29
N SER A 42 12.39 -14.85 -22.41
CA SER A 42 11.02 -14.47 -22.04
C SER A 42 10.63 -14.91 -20.63
N GLU A 43 11.60 -14.95 -19.72
CA GLU A 43 11.44 -15.38 -18.34
C GLU A 43 11.69 -14.20 -17.40
N GLY A 44 10.91 -14.10 -16.33
CA GLY A 44 11.08 -13.05 -15.33
C GLY A 44 10.61 -13.50 -13.96
N LEU A 45 11.01 -12.74 -12.95
CA LEU A 45 10.59 -12.98 -11.57
C LEU A 45 9.09 -12.77 -11.42
N LYS A 46 8.43 -13.79 -10.89
CA LYS A 46 7.00 -13.78 -10.59
C LYS A 46 6.77 -13.21 -9.21
N ILE A 47 5.95 -12.17 -9.11
CA ILE A 47 5.58 -11.58 -7.80
C ILE A 47 4.55 -12.50 -7.15
N LYS A 48 4.93 -13.17 -6.07
CA LYS A 48 4.02 -14.04 -5.32
C LYS A 48 3.05 -13.25 -4.44
N GLU A 49 3.57 -12.22 -3.76
CA GLU A 49 2.85 -11.45 -2.76
C GLU A 49 3.48 -10.06 -2.61
N ILE A 50 2.63 -9.06 -2.37
CA ILE A 50 3.03 -7.71 -1.97
C ILE A 50 2.41 -7.45 -0.61
N ARG A 51 3.20 -6.97 0.36
CA ARG A 51 2.71 -6.57 1.68
C ARG A 51 3.19 -5.17 2.00
N PHE A 52 2.29 -4.35 2.52
CA PHE A 52 2.62 -3.05 3.10
C PHE A 52 2.71 -3.16 4.61
N GLN A 53 3.67 -2.45 5.20
CA GLN A 53 3.77 -2.29 6.64
C GLN A 53 3.93 -0.80 6.95
N LEU A 54 2.84 -0.17 7.36
CA LEU A 54 2.87 1.19 7.88
C LEU A 54 3.49 1.19 9.29
N ARG A 55 4.42 2.12 9.51
CA ARG A 55 5.15 2.25 10.77
C ARG A 55 5.22 3.70 11.20
N ASP A 56 5.09 3.94 12.50
CA ASP A 56 5.46 5.22 13.09
C ASP A 56 6.94 5.19 13.49
N PRO A 57 7.81 5.98 12.84
CA PRO A 57 9.25 5.99 13.11
C PRO A 57 9.61 6.49 14.51
N ALA A 58 8.70 7.18 15.21
CA ALA A 58 8.91 7.63 16.58
C ALA A 58 8.69 6.52 17.63
N THR A 59 8.11 5.37 17.24
CA THR A 59 7.82 4.26 18.16
C THR A 59 8.84 3.14 18.03
N VAL A 60 9.48 2.78 19.15
CA VAL A 60 10.75 2.02 19.14
C VAL A 60 10.60 0.49 19.14
N ASN A 61 9.44 -0.08 19.55
CA ASN A 61 9.33 -1.52 19.84
C ASN A 61 8.36 -2.33 18.97
N THR A 62 7.25 -1.74 18.51
CA THR A 62 6.34 -2.40 17.55
C THR A 62 6.42 -1.74 16.18
N GLY A 63 6.62 -0.43 16.15
CA GLY A 63 6.60 0.36 14.92
C GLY A 63 5.31 0.12 14.15
N VAL A 64 4.18 -0.05 14.84
CA VAL A 64 2.86 -0.24 14.23
C VAL A 64 2.20 1.12 14.13
N PHE A 65 1.71 1.44 12.94
CA PHE A 65 1.02 2.69 12.71
C PHE A 65 -0.33 2.75 13.44
N ARG A 66 -0.62 3.89 14.09
CA ARG A 66 -1.92 4.15 14.72
C ARG A 66 -2.95 4.46 13.63
N ALA A 67 -3.85 3.51 13.38
CA ALA A 67 -4.82 3.62 12.27
C ALA A 67 -5.94 4.66 12.49
N LEU A 68 -6.11 5.18 13.72
CA LEU A 68 -7.02 6.30 14.01
C LEU A 68 -6.39 7.63 13.53
N LEU A 69 -6.70 8.03 12.30
CA LEU A 69 -6.10 9.16 11.59
C LEU A 69 -6.48 10.53 12.17
N THR A 70 -7.69 10.65 12.72
CA THR A 70 -8.15 11.86 13.43
C THR A 70 -8.93 11.48 14.68
N ASN A 71 -8.84 12.33 15.71
CA ASN A 71 -9.65 12.23 16.93
C ASN A 71 -10.90 13.13 16.88
N VAL A 72 -11.12 13.84 15.77
CA VAL A 72 -12.27 14.74 15.59
C VAL A 72 -13.33 14.04 14.75
N SER A 73 -14.57 14.04 15.25
CA SER A 73 -15.75 13.60 14.51
C SER A 73 -16.06 14.64 13.42
N THR A 74 -15.73 14.33 12.17
CA THR A 74 -16.11 15.16 11.01
C THR A 74 -17.33 14.54 10.32
N ALA A 75 -18.52 14.87 10.81
CA ALA A 75 -19.80 14.37 10.27
C ALA A 75 -20.08 14.82 8.82
N THR A 76 -19.37 15.83 8.33
CA THR A 76 -19.50 16.39 6.98
C THR A 76 -18.11 16.73 6.42
N GLY A 77 -17.49 15.78 5.73
CA GLY A 77 -16.17 15.96 5.13
C GLY A 77 -15.70 14.71 4.42
N VAL A 78 -14.61 14.83 3.65
CA VAL A 78 -13.92 13.67 3.10
C VAL A 78 -13.28 12.92 4.27
N PRO A 79 -13.63 11.64 4.49
CA PRO A 79 -13.06 10.87 5.59
C PRO A 79 -11.54 10.79 5.44
N PRO A 80 -10.77 10.94 6.53
CA PRO A 80 -9.33 10.79 6.46
C PRO A 80 -9.01 9.35 6.07
N SER A 81 -8.07 9.21 5.16
CA SER A 81 -7.73 7.93 4.56
C SER A 81 -6.26 7.86 4.18
N ILE A 82 -5.75 6.64 4.11
CA ILE A 82 -4.45 6.29 3.55
C ILE A 82 -4.70 5.32 2.41
N LYS A 83 -4.16 5.63 1.24
CA LYS A 83 -4.17 4.75 0.08
C LYS A 83 -2.74 4.39 -0.29
N MET A 84 -2.44 3.09 -0.32
CA MET A 84 -1.15 2.54 -0.74
C MET A 84 -1.38 1.61 -1.90
N TYR A 85 -0.54 1.69 -2.92
CA TYR A 85 -0.71 0.86 -4.10
C TYR A 85 0.61 0.57 -4.79
N SER A 86 0.66 -0.59 -5.42
CA SER A 86 1.78 -1.04 -6.25
C SER A 86 1.33 -1.10 -7.69
N THR A 87 2.06 -0.43 -8.56
CA THR A 87 1.73 -0.26 -9.97
C THR A 87 2.93 -0.51 -10.86
N THR A 88 2.69 -0.93 -12.10
CA THR A 88 3.73 -1.07 -13.14
C THR A 88 4.09 0.26 -13.79
N THR A 89 3.28 1.31 -13.57
CA THR A 89 3.43 2.64 -14.15
C THR A 89 3.23 3.69 -13.06
N ALA A 90 4.00 4.77 -13.11
CA ALA A 90 3.82 5.89 -12.20
C ALA A 90 2.57 6.69 -12.62
N TYR A 91 1.70 6.98 -11.66
CA TYR A 91 0.59 7.90 -11.85
C TYR A 91 1.03 9.32 -11.45
N GLU A 92 0.27 10.33 -11.85
CA GLU A 92 0.52 11.70 -11.38
C GLU A 92 -0.22 11.96 -10.06
N THR A 93 -1.42 11.37 -9.93
CA THR A 93 -2.27 11.52 -8.77
C THR A 93 -2.81 10.17 -8.29
N ALA A 94 -3.03 10.04 -6.97
CA ALA A 94 -3.68 8.87 -6.39
C ALA A 94 -5.18 8.72 -6.76
N GLN A 95 -5.80 9.77 -7.31
CA GLN A 95 -7.20 9.76 -7.78
C GLN A 95 -7.34 8.95 -9.07
N ASP A 96 -6.32 8.96 -9.93
CA ASP A 96 -6.32 8.25 -11.21
C ASP A 96 -6.09 6.73 -11.07
N VAL A 97 -5.74 6.29 -9.86
CA VAL A 97 -5.45 4.89 -9.56
C VAL A 97 -6.75 4.13 -9.29
N GLY A 98 -7.33 3.59 -10.37
CA GLY A 98 -8.48 2.70 -10.31
C GLY A 98 -8.09 1.24 -10.11
N VAL A 99 -8.78 0.54 -9.23
CA VAL A 99 -8.59 -0.92 -8.96
C VAL A 99 -8.84 -1.82 -10.18
N GLY A 100 -9.55 -1.31 -11.20
CA GLY A 100 -9.76 -2.00 -12.49
C GLY A 100 -8.65 -1.76 -13.52
N SER A 101 -7.62 -0.96 -13.20
CA SER A 101 -6.52 -0.70 -14.12
C SER A 101 -5.62 -1.93 -14.25
N PRO A 102 -5.25 -2.34 -15.47
CA PRO A 102 -4.34 -3.47 -15.67
C PRO A 102 -2.93 -3.22 -15.09
N ASN A 103 -2.62 -1.96 -14.80
CA ASN A 103 -1.34 -1.56 -14.24
C ASN A 103 -1.29 -1.56 -12.72
N VAL A 104 -2.42 -1.82 -12.04
CA VAL A 104 -2.49 -1.90 -10.57
C VAL A 104 -2.37 -3.37 -10.15
N ILE A 105 -1.36 -3.69 -9.34
CA ILE A 105 -1.07 -5.06 -8.91
C ILE A 105 -1.64 -5.33 -7.51
N ASN A 106 -1.57 -4.33 -6.63
CA ASN A 106 -2.09 -4.39 -5.28
C ASN A 106 -2.51 -2.97 -4.87
N CYS A 107 -3.66 -2.83 -4.22
CA CYS A 107 -4.12 -1.58 -3.64
C CYS A 107 -4.69 -1.84 -2.26
N VAL A 108 -4.28 -1.03 -1.28
CA VAL A 108 -4.73 -1.08 0.10
C VAL A 108 -5.26 0.29 0.48
N GLU A 109 -6.43 0.30 1.08
CA GLU A 109 -7.09 1.49 1.60
C GLU A 109 -7.34 1.32 3.09
N ILE A 110 -6.89 2.30 3.87
CA ILE A 110 -7.27 2.47 5.27
C ILE A 110 -8.14 3.71 5.32
N ARG A 111 -9.38 3.56 5.76
CA ARG A 111 -10.33 4.65 5.82
C ARG A 111 -10.91 4.74 7.22
N GLN A 112 -10.94 5.94 7.77
CA GLN A 112 -11.67 6.19 8.99
C GLN A 112 -13.04 6.76 8.65
N GLU A 113 -14.08 6.18 9.23
CA GLU A 113 -15.44 6.68 9.11
C GLU A 113 -16.04 6.93 10.48
N GLN A 114 -17.21 7.54 10.47
CA GLN A 114 -17.96 7.91 11.65
C GLN A 114 -19.39 7.40 11.49
N ASP A 115 -19.87 6.69 12.49
CA ASP A 115 -21.27 6.25 12.53
C ASP A 115 -22.19 7.39 13.00
N THR A 116 -23.51 7.23 12.83
CA THR A 116 -24.52 8.21 13.25
C THR A 116 -24.45 8.55 14.73
N ASP A 117 -23.95 7.63 15.56
CA ASP A 117 -23.74 7.80 17.01
C ASP A 117 -22.37 8.41 17.36
N ALA A 118 -21.64 8.93 16.38
CA ALA A 118 -20.32 9.55 16.51
C ALA A 118 -19.18 8.64 16.97
N PHE A 119 -19.35 7.31 16.86
CA PHE A 119 -18.24 6.37 17.00
C PHE A 119 -17.33 6.43 15.77
N LEU A 120 -16.03 6.55 16.02
CA LEU A 120 -15.00 6.47 15.00
C LEU A 120 -14.62 5.01 14.79
N TYR A 121 -14.69 4.54 13.54
CA TYR A 121 -14.20 3.23 13.14
C TYR A 121 -13.19 3.36 12.02
N THR A 122 -12.26 2.40 11.96
CA THR A 122 -11.25 2.35 10.91
C THR A 122 -11.40 1.03 10.17
N ASP A 123 -11.54 1.11 8.86
CA ASP A 123 -11.62 -0.02 7.97
C ASP A 123 -10.31 -0.20 7.20
N TYR A 124 -9.98 -1.46 6.92
CA TYR A 124 -8.86 -1.87 6.07
C TYR A 124 -9.42 -2.71 4.93
N VAL A 125 -9.24 -2.22 3.71
CA VAL A 125 -9.65 -2.94 2.50
C VAL A 125 -8.43 -3.16 1.62
N GLU A 126 -8.19 -4.41 1.28
CA GLU A 126 -7.16 -4.80 0.33
C GLU A 126 -7.79 -5.32 -0.96
N TYR A 127 -7.51 -4.61 -2.05
CA TYR A 127 -7.81 -5.00 -3.40
C TYR A 127 -6.55 -5.62 -4.00
N SER A 128 -6.39 -6.91 -3.75
CA SER A 128 -5.31 -7.71 -4.30
C SER A 128 -5.83 -9.02 -4.86
N THR A 129 -5.04 -9.61 -5.75
CA THR A 129 -5.30 -10.99 -6.17
C THR A 129 -4.83 -11.93 -5.05
N PRO A 130 -5.71 -12.73 -4.43
CA PRO A 130 -5.43 -13.47 -3.20
C PRO A 130 -4.26 -14.46 -3.32
N THR A 131 -3.89 -14.87 -4.53
CA THR A 131 -2.57 -15.41 -4.88
C THR A 131 -2.33 -15.06 -6.36
N LEU A 132 -1.24 -14.37 -6.71
CA LEU A 132 -0.92 -14.14 -8.13
C LEU A 132 -0.58 -15.46 -8.86
N HIS A 133 -0.21 -16.49 -8.09
CA HIS A 133 0.07 -17.84 -8.57
C HIS A 133 -0.46 -18.88 -7.56
N PRO A 134 -1.66 -19.46 -7.76
CA PRO A 134 -2.12 -20.56 -6.94
C PRO A 134 -1.18 -21.75 -7.11
N GLU A 135 -0.83 -22.43 -6.01
CA GLU A 135 -0.04 -23.67 -6.05
C GLU A 135 -0.91 -24.74 -6.76
N SER A 136 -0.56 -25.10 -7.99
CA SER A 136 -1.09 -26.27 -8.70
C SER A 136 -0.40 -27.54 -8.24
#